data_AF-A0A8H2QFL7-F1
#
_entry.id   AF-A0A8H2QFL7-F1
#
_cell.length_a   1.000
_cell.length_b   1.000
_cell.length_c   1.000
_cell.angle_alpha   90.00
_cell.angle_beta   90.00
_cell.angle_gamma   90.00
#
_symmetry.space_group_name_H-M   'P 1'
#
loop_
_entity.id
_entity.type
_entity.pdbx_description
1 polymer ?
#
loop_
_entity_poly.entity_id
_entity_poly.type
_entity_poly.pdbx_seq_one_letter_code
_entity_poly.pdbx_strand_id
1 'polypeptide(L)'
;MRKSILIIAALVFGLLTANATTPNSTPTTFNNSDLIKDDIVKIYNWSVTTTVGQFSGTASTLTSAERRVQLASNGLIVLEHIITSYFVVGSDINKPENRLYFWEVQSENGRAKGFSTSEASAHRMINLVSSGDVVYYKIVASSEIK
;
A
#
# COMPACT_ATOMS: atom_id res chain seq x y z
N MET A 1 20.02 62.59 -16.58
CA MET A 1 19.43 61.27 -16.87
C MET A 1 20.47 60.19 -16.54
N ARG A 2 20.31 59.48 -15.42
CA ARG A 2 21.20 58.36 -15.06
C ARG A 2 20.49 57.07 -15.41
N LYS A 3 21.12 56.24 -16.25
CA LYS A 3 20.58 54.97 -16.72
C LYS A 3 20.83 53.91 -15.65
N SER A 4 19.79 53.34 -15.07
CA SER A 4 19.90 52.18 -14.19
C SER A 4 20.07 50.92 -15.05
N ILE A 5 21.14 50.16 -14.80
CA ILE A 5 21.37 48.85 -15.41
C ILE A 5 20.78 47.81 -14.45
N LEU A 6 19.76 47.08 -14.90
CA LEU A 6 19.21 45.91 -14.20
C LEU A 6 20.12 44.71 -14.49
N ILE A 7 20.82 44.20 -13.48
CA ILE A 7 21.53 42.93 -13.52
C ILE A 7 20.61 41.87 -12.94
N ILE A 8 20.10 40.98 -13.78
CA ILE A 8 19.35 39.80 -13.34
C ILE A 8 20.38 38.69 -13.09
N ALA A 9 20.68 38.42 -11.82
CA ALA A 9 21.48 37.27 -11.42
C ALA A 9 20.65 35.99 -11.63
N ALA A 10 21.00 35.19 -12.63
CA ALA A 10 20.41 33.87 -12.84
C ALA A 10 20.98 32.89 -11.79
N LEU A 11 20.15 32.48 -10.83
CA LEU A 11 20.44 31.36 -9.94
C LEU A 11 20.30 30.05 -10.73
N VAL A 12 21.42 29.40 -11.04
CA VAL A 12 21.44 28.04 -11.58
C VAL A 12 21.19 27.08 -10.43
N PHE A 13 20.01 26.47 -10.39
CA PHE A 13 19.76 25.31 -9.55
C PHE A 13 20.53 24.12 -10.11
N GLY A 14 21.64 23.76 -9.45
CA GLY A 14 22.35 22.51 -9.72
C GLY A 14 21.46 21.32 -9.38
N LEU A 15 21.16 20.50 -10.38
CA LEU A 15 20.47 19.23 -10.19
C LEU A 15 21.42 18.27 -9.45
N LEU A 16 21.20 18.07 -8.15
CA LEU A 16 21.83 16.99 -7.40
C LEU A 16 21.17 15.67 -7.83
N THR A 17 21.86 14.89 -8.64
CA THR A 17 21.49 13.49 -8.91
C THR A 17 21.78 12.66 -7.67
N ALA A 18 20.78 12.54 -6.79
CA ALA A 18 20.83 11.56 -5.71
C ALA A 18 20.82 10.16 -6.32
N ASN A 19 21.98 9.50 -6.34
CA ASN A 19 22.05 8.08 -6.65
C ASN A 19 21.40 7.30 -5.50
N ALA A 20 20.17 6.85 -5.71
CA ALA A 20 19.49 5.95 -4.78
C ALA A 20 20.24 4.62 -4.73
N THR A 21 20.89 4.33 -3.61
CA THR A 21 21.51 3.03 -3.37
C THR A 21 20.42 2.00 -3.16
N THR A 22 20.28 1.06 -4.09
CA THR A 22 19.38 -0.09 -3.92
C THR A 22 19.91 -0.97 -2.78
N PRO A 23 19.13 -1.22 -1.72
CA PRO A 23 19.55 -2.16 -0.68
C PRO A 23 19.67 -3.57 -1.28
N ASN A 24 20.77 -4.24 -0.98
CA ASN A 24 21.10 -5.58 -1.48
C ASN A 24 19.95 -6.58 -1.24
N SER A 25 19.40 -7.11 -2.32
CA SER A 25 18.43 -8.21 -2.30
C SER A 25 19.15 -9.53 -2.00
N THR A 26 19.08 -9.98 -0.74
CA THR A 26 19.44 -11.35 -0.38
C THR A 26 18.20 -12.24 -0.54
N PRO A 27 18.20 -13.23 -1.45
CA PRO A 27 17.10 -14.19 -1.57
C PRO A 27 17.10 -15.06 -0.31
N THR A 28 16.17 -14.80 0.60
CA THR A 28 16.08 -15.59 1.85
C THR A 28 15.05 -16.69 1.65
N THR A 29 15.52 -17.93 1.54
CA THR A 29 14.65 -19.11 1.50
C THR A 29 14.27 -19.48 2.93
N PHE A 30 12.99 -19.35 3.29
CA PHE A 30 12.47 -19.71 4.61
C PHE A 30 11.69 -21.02 4.54
N ASN A 31 12.09 -22.04 5.32
CA ASN A 31 11.44 -23.35 5.33
C ASN A 31 10.38 -23.47 6.45
N ASN A 32 9.11 -23.58 6.00
CA ASN A 32 7.97 -24.44 6.39
C ASN A 32 7.33 -24.43 7.82
N SER A 33 6.12 -23.86 7.92
CA SER A 33 4.82 -24.59 8.00
C SER A 33 3.57 -23.65 7.96
N ASP A 34 2.48 -24.18 7.37
CA ASP A 34 1.01 -23.90 7.42
C ASP A 34 0.33 -22.69 6.74
N LEU A 35 1.01 -21.76 6.05
CA LEU A 35 0.33 -20.76 5.21
C LEU A 35 0.56 -21.08 3.73
N ILE A 36 -0.51 -21.46 3.03
CA ILE A 36 -0.49 -21.66 1.57
C ILE A 36 -1.09 -20.46 0.85
N LYS A 37 -0.82 -20.35 -0.45
CA LYS A 37 -1.30 -19.23 -1.27
C LYS A 37 -2.83 -19.08 -1.25
N ASP A 38 -3.56 -20.18 -1.10
CA ASP A 38 -5.02 -20.21 -1.06
C ASP A 38 -5.60 -19.61 0.24
N ASP A 39 -4.79 -19.50 1.30
CA ASP A 39 -5.19 -18.84 2.54
C ASP A 39 -5.13 -17.31 2.43
N ILE A 40 -4.53 -16.78 1.35
CA ILE A 40 -4.34 -15.35 1.15
C ILE A 40 -5.52 -14.78 0.37
N VAL A 41 -6.19 -13.80 0.97
CA VAL A 41 -7.29 -13.07 0.34
C VAL A 41 -6.90 -11.63 0.08
N LYS A 42 -7.38 -11.10 -1.05
CA LYS A 42 -7.26 -9.68 -1.40
C LYS A 42 -8.53 -8.95 -0.98
N ILE A 43 -8.38 -7.93 -0.14
CA ILE A 43 -9.48 -7.11 0.36
C ILE A 43 -9.39 -5.72 -0.25
N TYR A 44 -10.56 -5.17 -0.59
CA TYR A 44 -10.71 -3.83 -1.15
C TYR A 44 -11.31 -2.91 -0.10
N ASN A 45 -10.52 -1.98 0.41
CA ASN A 45 -11.01 -0.85 1.21
C ASN A 45 -11.54 0.22 0.26
N TRP A 46 -12.77 0.66 0.49
CA TRP A 46 -13.38 1.76 -0.25
C TRP A 46 -13.76 2.89 0.70
N SER A 47 -13.66 4.10 0.20
CA SER A 47 -14.16 5.31 0.84
C SER A 47 -14.74 6.23 -0.21
N VAL A 48 -15.82 6.94 0.13
CA VAL A 48 -16.42 7.97 -0.70
C VAL A 48 -16.75 9.18 0.17
N THR A 49 -16.24 10.34 -0.23
CA THR A 49 -16.49 11.63 0.40
C THR A 49 -17.52 12.35 -0.45
N THR A 50 -18.60 12.79 0.20
CA THR A 50 -19.72 13.50 -0.43
C THR A 50 -19.92 14.85 0.26
N THR A 51 -20.83 15.67 -0.27
CA THR A 51 -21.23 16.94 0.35
C THR A 51 -21.85 16.78 1.74
N VAL A 52 -22.32 15.60 2.12
CA VAL A 52 -22.97 15.35 3.43
C VAL A 52 -22.08 14.60 4.42
N GLY A 53 -20.91 14.12 3.98
CA GLY A 53 -19.99 13.35 4.83
C GLY A 53 -19.24 12.27 4.08
N GLN A 54 -18.51 11.45 4.84
CA GLN A 54 -17.69 10.35 4.33
C GLN A 54 -18.29 8.99 4.71
N PHE A 55 -18.31 8.08 3.75
CA PHE A 55 -18.70 6.67 3.95
C PHE A 55 -17.52 5.78 3.57
N SER A 56 -17.33 4.68 4.31
CA SER A 56 -16.24 3.75 4.02
C SER A 56 -16.60 2.32 4.40
N GLY A 57 -15.84 1.37 3.89
CA GLY A 57 -15.99 -0.04 4.21
C GLY A 57 -15.00 -0.93 3.46
N THR A 58 -15.26 -2.24 3.52
CA THR A 58 -14.45 -3.25 2.83
C THR A 58 -15.31 -4.12 1.91
N ALA A 59 -14.67 -4.76 0.92
CA ALA A 59 -15.27 -5.76 0.06
C ALA A 59 -14.25 -6.81 -0.38
N SER A 60 -14.72 -8.01 -0.73
CA SER A 60 -13.87 -9.12 -1.20
C SER A 60 -13.51 -9.01 -2.70
N THR A 61 -14.20 -8.14 -3.45
CA THR A 61 -13.93 -7.92 -4.88
C THR A 61 -13.99 -6.44 -5.22
N LEU A 62 -13.27 -6.03 -6.28
CA LEU A 62 -13.30 -4.66 -6.78
C LEU A 62 -14.73 -4.25 -7.18
N THR A 63 -15.42 -5.09 -7.95
CA THR A 63 -16.80 -4.82 -8.38
C THR A 63 -17.75 -4.65 -7.20
N SER A 64 -17.58 -5.43 -6.13
CA SER A 64 -18.39 -5.23 -4.92
C SER A 64 -18.03 -3.92 -4.21
N ALA A 65 -16.76 -3.51 -4.18
CA ALA A 65 -16.36 -2.22 -3.62
C ALA A 65 -16.97 -1.05 -4.42
N GLU A 66 -16.89 -1.10 -5.74
CA GLU A 66 -17.49 -0.09 -6.64
C GLU A 66 -19.00 0.00 -6.45
N ARG A 67 -19.69 -1.15 -6.39
CA ARG A 67 -21.14 -1.18 -6.11
C ARG A 67 -21.47 -0.55 -4.77
N ARG A 68 -20.66 -0.79 -3.73
CA ARG A 68 -20.87 -0.21 -2.40
C ARG A 68 -20.66 1.31 -2.39
N VAL A 69 -19.64 1.81 -3.09
CA VAL A 69 -19.43 3.24 -3.31
C VAL A 69 -20.67 3.87 -3.96
N GLN A 70 -21.16 3.29 -5.07
CA GLN A 70 -22.34 3.81 -5.77
C GLN A 70 -23.59 3.85 -4.89
N LEU A 71 -23.82 2.80 -4.10
CA LEU A 71 -24.96 2.76 -3.17
C LEU A 71 -24.82 3.79 -2.06
N ALA A 72 -23.64 3.92 -1.46
CA ALA A 72 -23.37 4.86 -0.37
C ALA A 72 -23.47 6.33 -0.80
N SER A 73 -23.17 6.64 -2.06
CA SER A 73 -23.25 7.99 -2.60
C SER A 73 -24.50 8.26 -3.44
N ASN A 74 -25.49 7.37 -3.45
CA ASN A 74 -26.67 7.53 -4.30
C ASN A 74 -27.45 8.80 -3.93
N GLY A 75 -27.72 9.66 -4.91
CA GLY A 75 -28.42 10.94 -4.71
C GLY A 75 -27.55 12.03 -4.06
N LEU A 76 -26.26 11.78 -3.86
CA LEU A 76 -25.32 12.72 -3.25
C LEU A 76 -24.29 13.20 -4.28
N ILE A 77 -23.78 14.42 -4.08
CA ILE A 77 -22.66 14.93 -4.87
C ILE A 77 -21.37 14.32 -4.32
N VAL A 78 -20.67 13.53 -5.16
CA VAL A 78 -19.39 12.92 -4.83
C VAL A 78 -18.27 13.93 -5.03
N LEU A 79 -17.47 14.14 -3.98
CA LEU A 79 -16.28 14.99 -4.00
C LEU A 79 -15.02 14.16 -4.27
N GLU A 80 -14.95 12.96 -3.70
CA GLU A 80 -13.81 12.05 -3.83
C GLU A 80 -14.29 10.60 -3.65
N HIS A 81 -13.68 9.67 -4.37
CA HIS A 81 -13.78 8.25 -4.04
C HIS A 81 -12.38 7.61 -4.12
N ILE A 82 -12.12 6.67 -3.22
CA ILE A 82 -10.85 5.95 -3.15
C ILE A 82 -11.17 4.47 -2.96
N ILE A 83 -10.61 3.62 -3.83
CA ILE A 83 -10.59 2.17 -3.63
C ILE A 83 -9.13 1.72 -3.61
N THR A 84 -8.71 1.11 -2.51
CA THR A 84 -7.39 0.53 -2.36
C THR A 84 -7.51 -0.94 -2.00
N SER A 85 -6.48 -1.73 -2.31
CA SER A 85 -6.45 -3.14 -1.94
C SER A 85 -5.26 -3.50 -1.08
N TYR A 86 -5.42 -4.52 -0.26
CA TYR A 86 -4.37 -5.12 0.56
C TYR A 86 -4.61 -6.62 0.70
N PHE A 87 -3.54 -7.37 0.95
CA PHE A 87 -3.60 -8.81 1.20
C PHE A 87 -3.58 -9.11 2.70
N VAL A 88 -4.31 -10.14 3.11
CA VAL A 88 -4.31 -10.69 4.47
C VAL A 88 -4.54 -12.20 4.41
N VAL A 89 -4.26 -12.88 5.52
CA VAL A 89 -4.74 -14.25 5.71
C VAL A 89 -6.26 -14.23 5.90
N GLY A 90 -6.99 -15.13 5.23
CA GLY A 90 -8.45 -15.17 5.26
C GLY A 90 -9.03 -15.33 6.67
N SER A 91 -8.37 -16.10 7.53
CA SER A 91 -8.74 -16.28 8.95
C SER A 91 -8.60 -15.02 9.81
N ASP A 92 -7.93 -13.97 9.29
CA ASP A 92 -7.66 -12.70 9.97
C ASP A 92 -8.48 -11.53 9.41
N ILE A 93 -9.31 -11.76 8.38
CA ILE A 93 -10.07 -10.69 7.69
C ILE A 93 -10.90 -9.83 8.65
N ASN A 94 -11.54 -10.47 9.64
CA ASN A 94 -12.45 -9.87 10.61
C ASN A 94 -11.78 -9.58 11.97
N LYS A 95 -10.46 -9.64 12.03
CA LYS A 95 -9.68 -9.42 13.26
C LYS A 95 -8.77 -8.20 13.05
N PRO A 96 -9.27 -6.98 13.25
CA PRO A 96 -8.46 -5.78 13.12
C PRO A 96 -7.19 -5.82 13.99
N GLU A 97 -7.29 -6.44 15.16
CA GLU A 97 -6.18 -6.71 16.08
C GLU A 97 -5.08 -7.58 15.47
N ASN A 98 -5.37 -8.31 14.38
CA ASN A 98 -4.41 -9.14 13.67
C ASN A 98 -3.64 -8.37 12.59
N ARG A 99 -3.86 -7.06 12.45
CA ARG A 99 -3.17 -6.19 11.47
C ARG A 99 -1.95 -5.49 12.08
N LEU A 100 -1.13 -6.25 12.79
CA LEU A 100 0.00 -5.73 13.59
C LEU A 100 1.23 -5.35 12.77
N TYR A 101 1.42 -5.98 11.62
CA TYR A 101 2.57 -5.72 10.74
C TYR A 101 2.06 -5.34 9.36
N PHE A 102 2.26 -4.09 8.97
CA PHE A 102 2.11 -3.65 7.60
C PHE A 102 3.31 -4.11 6.79
N TRP A 103 3.08 -4.61 5.58
CA TRP A 103 4.14 -4.95 4.66
C TRP A 103 3.82 -4.49 3.24
N GLU A 104 4.87 -4.18 2.48
CA GLU A 104 4.80 -3.94 1.05
C GLU A 104 5.98 -4.61 0.34
N VAL A 105 5.73 -5.07 -0.88
CA VAL A 105 6.75 -5.67 -1.75
C VAL A 105 6.59 -5.17 -3.17
N GLN A 106 7.71 -4.94 -3.83
CA GLN A 106 7.83 -4.71 -5.25
C GLN A 106 8.71 -5.82 -5.84
N SER A 107 8.15 -6.58 -6.76
CA SER A 107 8.90 -7.47 -7.66
C SER A 107 9.02 -6.85 -9.05
N GLU A 108 9.76 -7.49 -9.95
CA GLU A 108 9.85 -7.09 -11.35
C GLU A 108 8.46 -7.00 -12.03
N ASN A 109 7.51 -7.82 -11.59
CA ASN A 109 6.20 -7.98 -12.22
C ASN A 109 5.09 -7.15 -11.55
N GLY A 110 5.36 -6.46 -10.45
CA GLY A 110 4.35 -5.64 -9.79
C GLY A 110 4.62 -5.37 -8.33
N ARG A 111 3.66 -4.71 -7.68
CA ARG A 111 3.72 -4.40 -6.25
C ARG A 111 2.47 -4.85 -5.51
N ALA A 112 2.67 -5.29 -4.28
CA ALA A 112 1.66 -5.76 -3.36
C ALA A 112 1.88 -5.14 -1.98
N LYS A 113 0.81 -5.03 -1.21
CA LYS A 113 0.85 -4.60 0.19
C LYS A 113 -0.17 -5.37 1.00
N GLY A 114 0.04 -5.47 2.30
CA GLY A 114 -0.85 -6.21 3.17
C GLY A 114 -0.57 -6.02 4.63
N PHE A 115 -1.27 -6.82 5.43
CA PHE A 115 -1.08 -6.87 6.87
C PHE A 115 -0.85 -8.31 7.33
N SER A 116 -0.20 -8.44 8.48
CA SER A 116 0.08 -9.73 9.12
C SER A 116 0.07 -9.60 10.63
N THR A 117 -0.14 -10.73 11.31
CA THR A 117 -0.15 -10.85 12.78
C THR A 117 1.25 -10.83 13.39
N SER A 118 2.28 -11.19 12.62
CA SER A 118 3.67 -11.23 13.06
C SER A 118 4.62 -10.84 11.94
N GLU A 119 5.83 -10.44 12.27
CA GLU A 119 6.90 -10.18 11.30
C GLU A 119 7.22 -11.41 10.44
N ALA A 120 7.28 -12.59 11.07
CA ALA A 120 7.49 -13.86 10.36
C ALA A 120 6.35 -14.16 9.37
N SER A 121 5.10 -13.85 9.73
CA SER A 121 3.97 -13.96 8.82
C SER A 121 4.04 -12.92 7.68
N ALA A 122 4.53 -11.71 7.95
CA ALA A 122 4.73 -10.69 6.90
C ALA A 122 5.77 -11.14 5.86
N HIS A 123 6.92 -11.68 6.29
CA HIS A 123 7.90 -12.27 5.37
C HIS A 123 7.31 -13.41 4.53
N ARG A 124 6.49 -14.28 5.15
CA ARG A 124 5.80 -15.36 4.43
C ARG A 124 4.82 -14.82 3.38
N MET A 125 4.02 -13.82 3.75
CA MET A 125 3.10 -13.17 2.82
C MET A 125 3.83 -12.56 1.63
N ILE A 126 4.93 -11.84 1.87
CA ILE A 126 5.78 -11.27 0.81
C ILE A 126 6.21 -12.36 -0.18
N ASN A 127 6.71 -13.49 0.30
CA ASN A 127 7.15 -14.58 -0.55
C ASN A 127 6.00 -15.21 -1.35
N LEU A 128 4.82 -15.36 -0.74
CA LEU A 128 3.67 -16.00 -1.38
C LEU A 128 3.00 -15.12 -2.45
N VAL A 129 3.00 -13.80 -2.27
CA VAL A 129 2.36 -12.86 -3.21
C VAL A 129 3.31 -12.36 -4.30
N SER A 130 4.62 -12.49 -4.10
CA SER A 130 5.61 -12.02 -5.09
C SER A 130 5.63 -12.94 -6.30
N SER A 131 5.64 -12.33 -7.49
CA SER A 131 5.83 -13.03 -8.75
C SER A 131 7.13 -12.52 -9.37
N GLY A 132 8.10 -13.40 -9.58
CA GLY A 132 9.47 -13.04 -9.99
C GLY A 132 10.30 -12.46 -8.85
N ASP A 133 11.46 -11.90 -9.20
CA ASP A 133 12.46 -11.47 -8.22
C ASP A 133 12.01 -10.24 -7.44
N VAL A 134 12.22 -10.27 -6.12
CA VAL A 134 11.91 -9.17 -5.22
C VAL A 134 12.99 -8.10 -5.35
N VAL A 135 12.60 -6.92 -5.83
CA VAL A 135 13.47 -5.75 -5.98
C VAL A 135 13.50 -4.93 -4.70
N TYR A 136 12.39 -4.90 -3.97
CA TYR A 136 12.25 -4.13 -2.75
C TYR A 136 11.16 -4.71 -1.85
N TYR A 137 11.37 -4.69 -0.54
CA TYR A 137 10.31 -4.92 0.44
C TYR A 137 10.48 -4.02 1.67
N LYS A 138 9.38 -3.81 2.38
CA LYS A 138 9.33 -3.09 3.65
C LYS A 138 8.33 -3.76 4.58
N ILE A 139 8.69 -3.89 5.85
CA ILE A 139 7.81 -4.34 6.92
C ILE A 139 7.84 -3.27 8.02
N VAL A 140 6.67 -2.90 8.53
CA VAL A 140 6.49 -1.90 9.57
C VAL A 140 5.53 -2.47 10.62
N ALA A 141 6.00 -2.58 11.86
CA ALA A 141 5.13 -2.89 12.99
C ALA A 141 4.22 -1.70 13.31
N SER A 142 2.94 -1.94 13.55
CA SER A 142 2.07 -0.98 14.22
C SER A 142 2.63 -0.73 15.62
N SER A 143 2.72 0.52 16.06
CA SER A 143 3.45 0.93 17.27
C SER A 143 2.84 0.48 18.61
N GLU A 144 2.05 -0.59 18.64
CA GLU A 144 1.43 -1.17 19.83
C GLU A 144 1.77 -2.65 20.01
N ILE A 145 3.04 -3.01 19.82
CA ILE A 145 3.54 -4.29 20.36
C ILE A 145 3.99 -3.99 21.79
N LYS A 146 3.09 -4.24 22.76
CA LYS A 146 3.43 -4.22 24.19
C LYS A 146 4.25 -5.44 24.59
#